data_AF-M4CJH5-F1
#
_entry.id   AF-M4CJH5-F1
#
_cell.length_a   1.000
_cell.length_b   1.000
_cell.length_c   1.000
_cell.angle_alpha   90.00
_cell.angle_beta   90.00
_cell.angle_gamma   90.00
#
_symmetry.space_group_name_H-M   'P 1'
#
loop_
_entity.id
_entity.type
_entity.pdbx_description
1 polymer ?
#
loop_
_entity_poly.entity_id
_entity_poly.type
_entity_poly.pdbx_seq_one_letter_code
_entity_poly.pdbx_strand_id
1 'polypeptide(L)'
;MLKETDEYKKAQKEEWESRQRQLHLQAEEAQRQRKRRKLANTRQLEMERRQKERVEEVRETQKKEEESMNMKEKVRAEITKTLKVLELGCFNMAALLRGLGIPVKGGISPPPQEVHAAYKRAVLKFHPDRASGGDIKQQVEAEETFKLIARMKDKFLS
;
A
#
# COMPACT_ATOMS: atom_id res chain seq x y z
N MET A 1 85.04 -5.20 30.05
CA MET A 1 83.60 -5.44 29.80
C MET A 1 83.04 -4.25 29.04
N LEU A 2 82.74 -4.38 27.75
CA LEU A 2 82.26 -3.26 26.90
C LEU A 2 80.83 -2.77 27.24
N LYS A 3 80.11 -3.47 28.12
CA LYS A 3 78.74 -3.15 28.53
C LYS A 3 78.64 -2.23 29.74
N GLU A 4 79.75 -1.83 30.34
CA GLU A 4 79.78 -1.02 31.57
C GLU A 4 80.20 0.44 31.34
N THR A 5 80.63 0.78 30.12
CA THR A 5 80.98 2.15 29.75
C THR A 5 79.74 3.05 29.75
N ASP A 6 79.91 4.30 30.17
CA ASP A 6 78.80 5.26 30.28
C ASP A 6 78.14 5.56 28.93
N GLU A 7 78.91 5.48 27.83
CA GLU A 7 78.40 5.58 26.47
C GLU A 7 77.43 4.45 26.10
N TYR A 8 77.72 3.21 26.53
CA TYR A 8 76.83 2.07 26.29
C TYR A 8 75.52 2.20 27.09
N LYS A 9 75.59 2.64 28.35
CA LYS A 9 74.41 2.90 29.18
C LYS A 9 73.54 4.01 28.61
N LYS A 10 74.17 5.07 28.07
CA LYS A 10 73.48 6.18 27.43
C LYS A 10 72.79 5.73 26.14
N ALA A 11 73.47 4.98 25.27
CA ALA A 11 72.90 4.43 24.06
C ALA A 11 71.71 3.49 24.35
N GLN A 12 71.81 2.64 25.37
CA GLN A 12 70.70 1.78 25.80
C GLN A 12 69.49 2.56 26.30
N LYS A 13 69.71 3.64 27.04
CA LYS A 13 68.62 4.51 27.53
C LYS A 13 67.92 5.22 26.37
N GLU A 14 68.69 5.75 25.42
CA GLU A 14 68.15 6.41 24.23
C GLU A 14 67.36 5.43 23.34
N GLU A 15 67.86 4.20 23.18
CA GLU A 15 67.18 3.13 22.45
C GLU A 15 65.86 2.73 23.15
N TRP A 16 65.88 2.60 24.48
CA TRP A 16 64.69 2.30 25.28
C TRP A 16 63.64 3.42 25.18
N GLU A 17 64.05 4.68 25.29
CA GLU A 17 63.16 5.83 25.14
C GLU A 17 62.59 5.94 23.72
N SER A 18 63.41 5.68 22.70
CA SER A 18 62.95 5.62 21.31
C SER A 18 61.88 4.53 21.12
N ARG A 19 62.10 3.36 21.71
CA ARG A 19 61.16 2.23 21.67
C ARG A 19 59.87 2.53 22.43
N GLN A 20 59.93 3.18 23.59
CA GLN A 20 58.75 3.64 24.34
C GLN A 20 57.93 4.65 23.54
N ARG A 21 58.59 5.63 22.90
CA ARG A 21 57.91 6.59 22.01
C ARG A 21 57.21 5.89 20.85
N GLN A 22 57.86 4.92 20.23
CA GLN A 22 57.27 4.16 19.12
C GLN A 22 56.07 3.31 19.55
N LEU A 23 56.14 2.67 20.72
CA LEU A 23 55.01 1.94 21.30
C LEU A 23 53.81 2.86 21.59
N HIS A 24 54.06 4.06 22.12
CA HIS A 24 53.01 5.04 22.39
C HIS A 24 52.33 5.49 21.09
N LEU A 25 53.10 5.79 20.04
CA LEU A 25 52.56 6.16 18.72
C LEU A 25 51.70 5.04 18.12
N GLN A 26 52.17 3.79 18.18
CA GLN A 26 51.41 2.63 17.71
C GLN A 26 50.11 2.43 18.50
N ALA A 27 50.14 2.62 19.81
CA ALA A 27 48.95 2.52 20.66
C ALA A 27 47.93 3.62 20.31
N GLU A 28 48.39 4.86 20.08
CA GLU A 28 47.53 5.96 19.69
C GLU A 28 46.89 5.74 18.31
N GLU A 29 47.68 5.28 17.32
CA GLU A 29 47.15 4.92 16.01
C GLU A 29 46.15 3.77 16.08
N ALA A 30 46.44 2.72 16.85
CA ALA A 30 45.51 1.62 17.07
C ALA A 30 44.20 2.10 17.72
N GLN A 31 44.27 3.02 18.68
CA GLN A 31 43.09 3.59 19.32
C GLN A 31 42.27 4.45 18.32
N ARG A 32 42.93 5.29 17.52
CA ARG A 32 42.28 6.08 16.46
C ARG A 32 41.62 5.18 15.43
N GLN A 33 42.29 4.12 14.98
CA GLN A 33 41.71 3.14 14.06
C GLN A 33 40.51 2.42 14.66
N ARG A 34 40.57 2.00 15.93
CA ARG A 34 39.43 1.38 16.64
C ARG A 34 38.23 2.33 16.70
N LYS A 35 38.43 3.61 17.02
CA LYS A 35 37.35 4.61 17.05
C LYS A 35 36.71 4.79 15.66
N ARG A 36 37.52 4.89 14.60
CA ARG A 36 37.04 4.99 13.21
C ARG A 36 36.22 3.76 12.80
N ARG A 37 36.72 2.55 13.08
CA ARG A 37 36.02 1.29 12.77
C ARG A 37 34.69 1.17 13.53
N LYS A 38 34.66 1.53 14.81
CA LYS A 38 33.42 1.54 15.61
C LYS A 38 32.38 2.48 15.00
N LEU A 39 32.77 3.72 14.68
CA LEU A 39 31.86 4.70 14.07
C LEU A 39 31.35 4.25 12.69
N ALA A 40 32.23 3.67 11.87
CA ALA A 40 31.84 3.13 10.57
C ALA A 40 30.83 1.98 10.72
N ASN A 41 31.08 1.05 11.64
CA ASN A 41 30.19 -0.07 11.92
C ASN A 41 28.83 0.41 12.45
N THR A 42 28.80 1.34 13.40
CA THR A 42 27.52 1.88 13.91
C THR A 42 26.71 2.57 12.82
N ARG A 43 27.37 3.31 11.91
CA ARG A 43 26.70 3.93 10.76
C ARG A 43 26.16 2.88 9.78
N GLN A 44 26.92 1.83 9.51
CA GLN A 44 26.48 0.75 8.64
C GLN A 44 25.26 0.03 9.21
N LEU A 45 25.28 -0.33 10.49
CA LEU A 45 24.15 -0.98 11.17
C LEU A 45 22.90 -0.08 11.18
N GLU A 46 23.07 1.22 11.39
CA GLU A 46 21.95 2.16 11.32
C GLU A 46 21.35 2.24 9.91
N MET A 47 22.19 2.27 8.88
CA MET A 47 21.76 2.27 7.48
C MET A 47 21.02 0.99 7.12
N GLU A 48 21.54 -0.17 7.50
CA GLU A 48 20.89 -1.47 7.30
C GLU A 48 19.53 -1.54 8.02
N ARG A 49 19.46 -1.05 9.26
CA ARG A 49 18.20 -0.97 10.01
C ARG A 49 17.17 -0.12 9.27
N ARG A 50 17.55 1.08 8.83
CA ARG A 50 16.64 1.99 8.09
C ARG A 50 16.20 1.40 6.76
N GLN A 51 17.09 0.72 6.04
CA GLN A 51 16.72 0.03 4.80
C GLN A 51 15.70 -1.07 5.07
N LYS A 52 15.91 -1.89 6.11
CA LYS A 52 14.97 -2.93 6.52
C LYS A 52 13.61 -2.36 6.91
N GLU A 53 13.58 -1.28 7.69
CA GLU A 53 12.35 -0.60 8.10
C GLU A 53 11.55 -0.07 6.90
N ARG A 54 12.21 0.57 5.93
CA ARG A 54 11.56 1.04 4.71
C ARG A 54 10.97 -0.10 3.87
N VAL A 55 11.72 -1.19 3.73
CA VAL A 55 11.24 -2.37 3.00
C VAL A 55 10.01 -2.97 3.69
N GLU A 56 10.03 -3.05 5.02
CA GLU A 56 8.90 -3.57 5.79
C GLU A 56 7.67 -2.66 5.69
N GLU A 57 7.85 -1.35 5.76
CA GLU A 57 6.77 -0.37 5.57
C GLU A 57 6.09 -0.57 4.20
N VAL A 58 6.90 -0.67 3.12
CA VAL A 58 6.38 -0.91 1.76
C VAL A 58 5.64 -2.25 1.66
N ARG A 59 6.16 -3.30 2.30
CA ARG A 59 5.48 -4.62 2.33
C ARG A 59 4.15 -4.55 3.05
N GLU A 60 4.10 -3.88 4.19
CA GLU A 60 2.87 -3.71 4.97
C GLU A 60 1.84 -2.85 4.22
N THR A 61 2.26 -1.80 3.51
CA THR A 61 1.35 -1.02 2.66
C THR A 61 0.80 -1.87 1.51
N GLN A 62 1.67 -2.62 0.82
CA GLN A 62 1.26 -3.50 -0.29
C GLN A 62 0.28 -4.58 0.19
N LYS A 63 0.55 -5.21 1.33
CA LYS A 63 -0.32 -6.22 1.91
C LYS A 63 -1.70 -5.64 2.25
N LYS A 64 -1.77 -4.45 2.83
CA LYS A 64 -3.04 -3.76 3.13
C LYS A 64 -3.81 -3.40 1.86
N GLU A 65 -3.12 -2.96 0.82
CA GLU A 65 -3.72 -2.67 -0.49
C GLU A 65 -4.29 -3.95 -1.14
N GLU A 66 -3.55 -5.05 -1.10
CA GLU A 66 -3.98 -6.35 -1.60
C GLU A 66 -5.19 -6.89 -0.82
N GLU A 67 -5.18 -6.80 0.50
CA GLU A 67 -6.32 -7.18 1.34
C GLU A 67 -7.56 -6.33 1.02
N SER A 68 -7.38 -5.02 0.83
CA SER A 68 -8.46 -4.11 0.42
C SER A 68 -9.02 -4.47 -0.96
N MET A 69 -8.15 -4.79 -1.92
CA MET A 69 -8.56 -5.23 -3.26
C MET A 69 -9.31 -6.56 -3.22
N ASN A 70 -8.83 -7.54 -2.45
CA ASN A 70 -9.49 -8.83 -2.28
C ASN A 70 -10.88 -8.68 -1.63
N MET A 71 -11.02 -7.80 -0.63
CA MET A 71 -12.32 -7.52 -0.03
C MET A 71 -13.29 -6.86 -1.03
N LYS A 72 -12.81 -5.92 -1.85
CA LYS A 72 -13.59 -5.34 -2.96
C LYS A 72 -14.03 -6.39 -3.96
N GLU A 73 -13.17 -7.33 -4.32
CA GLU A 73 -13.49 -8.42 -5.26
C GLU A 73 -14.54 -9.39 -4.72
N LYS A 74 -14.45 -9.78 -3.45
CA LYS A 74 -15.48 -10.63 -2.81
C LYS A 74 -16.86 -9.96 -2.87
N VAL A 75 -16.91 -8.70 -2.47
CA VAL A 75 -18.12 -7.87 -2.54
C VAL A 75 -18.62 -7.75 -3.99
N ARG A 76 -17.73 -7.54 -4.96
CA ARG A 76 -18.08 -7.48 -6.38
C ARG A 76 -18.68 -8.78 -6.87
N ALA A 77 -18.12 -9.93 -6.48
CA ALA A 77 -18.63 -11.24 -6.85
C ALA A 77 -20.04 -11.48 -6.28
N GLU A 78 -20.28 -11.14 -5.01
CA GLU A 78 -21.60 -11.23 -4.37
C GLU A 78 -22.63 -10.36 -5.08
N ILE A 79 -22.31 -9.07 -5.27
CA ILE A 79 -23.21 -8.11 -5.92
C ILE A 79 -23.51 -8.53 -7.36
N THR A 80 -22.48 -8.88 -8.14
CA THR A 80 -22.66 -9.36 -9.51
C THR A 80 -23.56 -10.60 -9.56
N LYS A 81 -23.42 -11.53 -8.61
CA LYS A 81 -24.29 -12.71 -8.52
C LYS A 81 -25.74 -12.30 -8.26
N THR A 82 -26.00 -11.40 -7.32
CA THR A 82 -27.36 -10.91 -7.04
C THR A 82 -27.97 -10.18 -8.23
N LEU A 83 -27.18 -9.33 -8.90
CA LEU A 83 -27.60 -8.59 -10.09
C LEU A 83 -27.89 -9.50 -11.29
N LYS A 84 -27.14 -10.59 -11.46
CA LYS A 84 -27.43 -11.61 -12.49
C LYS A 84 -28.76 -12.32 -12.23
N VAL A 85 -29.04 -12.70 -10.98
CA VAL A 85 -30.34 -13.29 -10.61
C VAL A 85 -31.47 -12.31 -10.89
N LEU A 86 -31.26 -11.03 -10.56
CA LEU A 86 -32.23 -9.97 -10.85
C LEU A 86 -32.46 -9.80 -12.37
N GLU A 87 -31.39 -9.76 -13.15
CA GLU A 87 -31.44 -9.64 -14.61
C GLU A 87 -32.25 -10.77 -15.25
N LEU A 88 -32.06 -12.01 -14.81
CA LEU A 88 -32.80 -13.17 -15.32
C LEU A 88 -34.31 -13.09 -15.06
N GLY A 89 -34.73 -12.46 -13.96
CA GLY A 89 -36.13 -12.26 -13.60
C GLY A 89 -36.80 -11.04 -14.24
N CYS A 90 -36.03 -10.18 -14.92
CA CYS A 90 -36.53 -8.90 -15.45
C CYS A 90 -36.74 -8.94 -16.97
N PHE A 91 -38.00 -8.87 -17.39
CA PHE A 91 -38.39 -8.92 -18.81
C PHE A 91 -38.40 -7.56 -19.50
N ASN A 92 -38.39 -6.46 -18.75
CA ASN A 92 -38.37 -5.10 -19.28
C ASN A 92 -37.66 -4.14 -18.32
N MET A 93 -37.34 -2.93 -18.80
CA MET A 93 -36.67 -1.89 -18.02
C MET A 93 -37.44 -1.51 -16.74
N ALA A 94 -38.77 -1.50 -16.78
CA ALA A 94 -39.58 -1.16 -15.61
C ALA A 94 -39.49 -2.20 -14.48
N ALA A 95 -39.44 -3.49 -14.83
CA ALA A 95 -39.25 -4.59 -13.88
C ALA A 95 -37.87 -4.50 -13.21
N LEU A 96 -36.81 -4.23 -14.00
CA LEU A 96 -35.47 -4.02 -13.48
C LEU A 96 -35.41 -2.86 -12.50
N LEU A 97 -35.93 -1.69 -12.90
CA LEU A 97 -35.91 -0.49 -12.06
C LEU A 97 -36.66 -0.71 -10.74
N ARG A 98 -37.81 -1.39 -10.77
CA ARG A 98 -38.53 -1.78 -9.55
C ARG A 98 -37.74 -2.75 -8.69
N GLY A 99 -37.09 -3.74 -9.29
CA GLY A 99 -36.21 -4.69 -8.62
C GLY A 99 -35.01 -4.03 -7.94
N LEU A 100 -34.51 -2.92 -8.49
CA LEU A 100 -33.47 -2.06 -7.90
C LEU A 100 -34.01 -1.06 -6.86
N GLY A 101 -35.30 -1.15 -6.51
CA GLY A 101 -35.96 -0.27 -5.56
C GLY A 101 -36.24 1.14 -6.09
N ILE A 102 -36.30 1.33 -7.41
CA ILE A 102 -36.67 2.59 -8.04
C ILE A 102 -38.17 2.53 -8.41
N PRO A 103 -39.00 3.45 -7.88
CA PRO A 103 -40.43 3.41 -8.13
C PRO A 103 -40.75 3.84 -9.57
N VAL A 104 -41.49 2.99 -10.30
CA VAL A 104 -42.01 3.27 -11.65
C VAL A 104 -43.54 3.28 -11.57
N LYS A 105 -44.19 4.42 -11.83
CA LYS A 105 -45.67 4.49 -11.87
C LYS A 105 -46.20 3.82 -13.14
N GLY A 106 -47.46 3.38 -13.14
CA GLY A 106 -48.13 2.85 -14.35
C GLY A 106 -48.22 1.32 -14.46
N GLY A 107 -48.12 0.58 -13.34
CA GLY A 107 -48.45 -0.86 -13.31
C GLY A 107 -47.52 -1.73 -14.17
N ILE A 108 -48.11 -2.74 -14.83
CA ILE A 108 -47.38 -3.78 -15.60
C ILE A 108 -46.77 -3.19 -16.88
N SER A 109 -47.47 -2.25 -17.53
CA SER A 109 -47.02 -1.57 -18.76
C SER A 109 -47.00 -0.05 -18.55
N PRO A 110 -45.94 0.47 -17.90
CA PRO A 110 -45.82 1.89 -17.64
C PRO A 110 -45.51 2.69 -18.91
N PRO A 111 -45.97 3.96 -19.01
CA PRO A 111 -45.69 4.79 -20.18
C PRO A 111 -44.18 5.06 -20.33
N PRO A 112 -43.65 5.19 -21.56
CA PRO A 112 -42.21 5.34 -21.81
C PRO A 112 -41.56 6.51 -21.05
N GLN A 113 -42.28 7.62 -20.89
CA GLN A 113 -41.81 8.80 -20.17
C GLN A 113 -41.53 8.51 -18.69
N GLU A 114 -42.37 7.71 -18.05
CA GLU A 114 -42.23 7.34 -16.64
C GLU A 114 -41.05 6.38 -16.44
N VAL A 115 -40.86 5.43 -17.36
CA VAL A 115 -39.69 4.54 -17.39
C VAL A 115 -38.42 5.34 -17.57
N HIS A 116 -38.41 6.32 -18.48
CA HIS A 116 -37.25 7.17 -18.73
C HIS A 116 -36.91 8.07 -17.52
N ALA A 117 -37.93 8.62 -16.84
CA ALA A 117 -37.73 9.39 -15.61
C ALA A 117 -37.21 8.51 -14.45
N ALA A 118 -37.71 7.28 -14.32
CA ALA A 118 -37.19 6.31 -13.36
C ALA A 118 -35.76 5.87 -13.68
N TYR A 119 -35.43 5.66 -14.97
CA TYR A 119 -34.07 5.38 -15.42
C TYR A 119 -33.10 6.49 -15.01
N LYS A 120 -33.43 7.76 -15.27
CA LYS A 120 -32.59 8.90 -14.85
C LYS A 120 -32.37 8.92 -13.33
N ARG A 121 -33.40 8.63 -12.53
CA ARG A 121 -33.28 8.52 -11.07
C ARG A 121 -32.36 7.38 -10.66
N ALA A 122 -32.42 6.23 -11.34
CA ALA A 122 -31.55 5.09 -11.08
C ALA A 122 -30.08 5.43 -11.39
N VAL A 123 -29.81 6.00 -12.56
CA VAL A 123 -28.47 6.46 -12.96
C VAL A 123 -27.89 7.44 -11.94
N LEU A 124 -28.69 8.39 -11.46
CA LEU A 124 -28.27 9.33 -10.42
C LEU A 124 -28.11 8.69 -9.04
N LYS A 125 -28.89 7.68 -8.68
CA LYS A 125 -28.78 7.00 -7.38
C LYS A 125 -27.53 6.14 -7.32
N PHE A 126 -27.25 5.40 -8.40
CA PHE A 126 -26.15 4.44 -8.49
C PHE A 126 -24.92 5.02 -9.21
N HIS A 127 -24.77 6.35 -9.29
CA HIS A 127 -23.60 6.96 -9.90
C HIS A 127 -22.33 6.70 -9.06
N PRO A 128 -21.21 6.25 -9.64
CA PRO A 128 -19.99 5.95 -8.88
C PRO A 128 -19.48 7.14 -8.07
N ASP A 129 -19.50 8.36 -8.63
CA ASP A 129 -19.06 9.57 -7.90
C ASP A 129 -19.86 9.84 -6.62
N ARG A 130 -21.13 9.44 -6.54
CA ARG A 130 -21.94 9.62 -5.34
C ARG A 130 -21.64 8.59 -4.25
N ALA A 131 -21.13 7.43 -4.64
CA ALA A 131 -20.73 6.38 -3.71
C ALA A 131 -19.23 6.45 -3.34
N SER A 132 -18.46 7.33 -3.96
CA SER A 132 -16.99 7.48 -3.77
C SER A 132 -16.57 7.66 -2.31
N GLY A 133 -17.39 8.34 -1.49
CA GLY A 133 -17.15 8.52 -0.05
C GLY A 133 -17.82 7.47 0.84
N GLY A 134 -18.54 6.51 0.28
CA GLY A 134 -19.26 5.46 1.00
C GLY A 134 -18.39 4.24 1.33
N ASP A 135 -18.99 3.25 1.99
CA ASP A 135 -18.36 1.95 2.28
C ASP A 135 -17.99 1.20 0.99
N ILE A 136 -17.02 0.26 1.08
CA ILE A 136 -16.60 -0.59 -0.03
C ILE A 136 -17.81 -1.28 -0.68
N LYS A 137 -18.76 -1.74 0.12
CA LYS A 137 -20.00 -2.35 -0.40
C LYS A 137 -20.81 -1.38 -1.26
N GLN A 138 -20.98 -0.15 -0.79
CA GLN A 138 -21.76 0.87 -1.49
C GLN A 138 -21.08 1.31 -2.79
N GLN A 139 -19.75 1.45 -2.77
CA GLN A 139 -18.95 1.78 -3.97
C GLN A 139 -19.14 0.73 -5.05
N VAL A 140 -18.94 -0.55 -4.70
CA VAL A 140 -19.05 -1.65 -5.65
C VAL A 140 -20.51 -1.85 -6.10
N GLU A 141 -21.47 -1.69 -5.19
CA GLU A 141 -22.89 -1.78 -5.52
C GLU A 141 -23.32 -0.73 -6.54
N ALA A 142 -22.90 0.53 -6.33
CA ALA A 142 -23.15 1.59 -7.28
C ALA A 142 -22.52 1.29 -8.65
N GLU A 143 -21.24 0.90 -8.67
CA GLU A 143 -20.52 0.61 -9.91
C GLU A 143 -21.18 -0.53 -10.72
N GLU A 144 -21.44 -1.68 -10.08
CA GLU A 144 -21.99 -2.85 -10.77
C GLU A 144 -23.47 -2.64 -11.15
N THR A 145 -24.24 -1.96 -10.31
CA THR A 145 -25.65 -1.63 -10.63
C THR A 145 -25.72 -0.63 -11.79
N PHE A 146 -24.82 0.35 -11.83
CA PHE A 146 -24.72 1.30 -12.94
C PHE A 146 -24.41 0.61 -14.27
N LYS A 147 -23.42 -0.30 -14.28
CA LYS A 147 -23.10 -1.13 -15.45
C LYS A 147 -24.30 -1.93 -15.93
N LEU A 148 -25.05 -2.54 -15.00
CA LEU A 148 -26.27 -3.26 -15.33
C LEU A 148 -27.33 -2.35 -15.95
N ILE A 149 -27.62 -1.21 -15.34
CA ILE A 149 -28.60 -0.24 -15.83
C ILE A 149 -28.26 0.24 -17.24
N ALA A 150 -26.99 0.57 -17.49
CA ALA A 150 -26.51 1.02 -18.80
C ALA A 150 -26.70 -0.07 -19.87
N ARG A 151 -26.23 -1.30 -19.59
CA ARG A 151 -26.40 -2.45 -20.50
C ARG A 151 -27.88 -2.77 -20.79
N MET A 152 -28.74 -2.66 -19.77
CA MET A 152 -30.17 -2.97 -19.91
C MET A 152 -30.93 -1.86 -20.64
N LYS A 153 -30.47 -0.61 -20.57
CA LYS A 153 -30.97 0.46 -21.44
C LYS A 153 -30.74 0.09 -22.89
N ASP A 154 -29.53 -0.31 -23.25
CA ASP A 154 -29.23 -0.64 -24.65
C ASP A 154 -29.97 -1.92 -25.10
N LYS A 155 -30.29 -2.83 -24.18
CA LYS A 155 -31.10 -4.03 -24.49
C LYS A 155 -32.60 -3.74 -24.71
N PHE A 156 -33.19 -2.84 -23.94
CA PHE A 156 -34.65 -2.63 -23.92
C PHE A 156 -35.13 -1.33 -24.57
N LEU A 157 -34.23 -0.38 -24.80
CA LEU A 157 -34.53 0.93 -25.37
C LEU A 157 -33.79 1.18 -26.70
N SER A 158 -33.19 0.13 -27.27
CA SER A 158 -32.77 0.09 -28.68
C SER A 158 -33.93 -0.29 -29.59
#